data_AF-A0A1G7YH33-F1
#
_entry.id   AF-A0A1G7YH33-F1
#
_cell.length_a   1.000
_cell.length_b   1.000
_cell.length_c   1.000
_cell.angle_alpha   90.00
_cell.angle_beta   90.00
_cell.angle_gamma   90.00
#
_symmetry.space_group_name_H-M   'P 1'
#
loop_
_entity.id
_entity.type
_entity.pdbx_description
1 polymer ?
#
loop_
_entity_poly.entity_id
_entity_poly.type
_entity_poly.pdbx_seq_one_letter_code
_entity_poly.pdbx_strand_id
1 'polypeptide(L)' 'MQALREAGGVGRCAERICRASSRRITVAMGSKLHLCHDRETGQVLGLGHAACNLSEAARYARAKQTEAEATRLDWG' A
#
# COMPACT_ATOMS: atom_id res chain seq x y z
N MET A 1 14.89 -1.73 7.14
CA MET A 1 15.60 -0.46 7.45
C MET A 1 17.07 -0.49 7.01
N GLN A 2 17.78 -1.61 7.16
CA GLN A 2 19.18 -1.75 6.75
C GLN A 2 19.40 -1.51 5.24
N ALA A 3 18.61 -2.14 4.37
CA ALA A 3 18.67 -1.94 2.91
C ALA A 3 18.49 -0.47 2.46
N LEU A 4 17.68 0.33 3.16
CA LEU A 4 17.49 1.75 2.82
C LEU A 4 18.68 2.60 3.27
N ARG A 5 19.33 2.23 4.38
CA ARG A 5 20.55 2.89 4.85
C ARG A 5 21.73 2.60 3.93
N GLU A 6 21.81 1.37 3.41
CA GLU A 6 22.82 0.96 2.41
C GLU A 6 22.61 1.67 1.06
N ALA A 7 21.36 1.98 0.69
CA ALA A 7 21.01 2.77 -0.50
C ALA A 7 21.16 4.30 -0.33
N GLY A 8 21.96 4.76 0.64
CA GLY A 8 22.13 6.21 0.90
C GLY A 8 20.93 6.88 1.56
N GLY A 9 20.07 6.11 2.23
CA GLY A 9 18.92 6.61 2.97
C GLY A 9 17.71 6.94 2.12
N VAL A 10 17.69 6.56 0.84
CA VAL A 10 16.64 6.91 -0.12
C VAL A 10 16.19 5.67 -0.90
N GLY A 11 14.87 5.50 -1.06
CA GLY A 11 14.26 4.46 -1.87
C GLY A 11 13.07 4.99 -2.69
N ARG A 12 12.41 4.09 -3.41
CA ARG A 12 11.14 4.37 -4.11
C ARG A 12 10.01 3.54 -3.53
N CYS A 13 8.83 4.13 -3.47
CA CYS A 13 7.59 3.49 -3.06
C CYS A 13 7.23 2.36 -4.03
N ALA A 14 7.10 1.15 -3.47
CA ALA A 14 6.78 -0.09 -4.17
C ALA A 14 5.30 -0.25 -4.51
N GLU A 15 4.42 0.59 -3.95
CA GLU A 15 2.99 0.63 -4.27
C GLU A 15 2.77 0.78 -5.77
N ARG A 16 1.81 0.08 -6.37
CA ARG A 16 1.51 0.20 -7.81
C ARG A 16 1.06 1.62 -8.14
N ILE A 17 0.13 2.15 -7.35
CA ILE A 17 -0.39 3.52 -7.43
C ILE A 17 0.02 4.32 -6.20
N CYS A 18 1.14 5.04 -6.28
CA CYS A 18 1.58 5.93 -5.21
C CYS A 18 0.67 7.14 -5.09
N ARG A 19 0.14 7.40 -3.89
CA ARG A 19 -0.75 8.53 -3.58
C ARG A 19 -0.05 9.70 -2.89
N ALA A 20 1.21 9.53 -2.51
CA ALA A 20 2.03 10.63 -2.03
C ALA A 20 2.43 11.56 -3.19
N SER A 21 2.73 12.82 -2.87
CA SER A 21 3.22 13.82 -3.83
C SER A 21 4.53 13.41 -4.52
N SER A 22 5.26 12.47 -3.94
CA SER A 22 6.48 11.89 -4.50
C SER A 22 6.57 10.41 -4.17
N ARG A 23 7.09 9.61 -5.10
CA ARG A 23 7.44 8.20 -4.84
C ARG A 23 8.69 8.03 -3.97
N ARG A 24 9.39 9.12 -3.63
CA ARG A 24 10.61 9.06 -2.82
C ARG A 24 10.28 8.60 -1.40
N ILE A 25 11.01 7.60 -0.94
CA ILE A 25 11.05 7.16 0.45
C ILE A 25 12.40 7.59 1.02
N THR A 26 12.42 8.05 2.25
CA THR A 26 13.66 8.38 2.96
C THR A 26 13.68 7.74 4.33
N VAL A 27 14.87 7.51 4.88
CA VAL A 27 15.03 7.01 6.26
C VAL A 27 14.39 7.91 7.31
N ALA A 28 14.27 9.22 7.04
CA ALA A 28 13.60 10.19 7.91
C ALA A 28 12.09 9.90 8.07
N MET A 29 11.49 9.16 7.15
CA MET A 29 10.08 8.75 7.26
C MET A 29 9.87 7.70 8.37
N GLY A 30 10.91 6.95 8.77
CA GLY A 30 10.87 6.05 9.93
C GLY A 30 9.67 5.11 9.96
N SER A 31 8.88 5.18 11.04
CA SER A 31 7.65 4.39 11.25
C SER A 31 6.48 4.76 10.33
N LYS A 32 6.60 5.82 9.52
CA LYS A 32 5.58 6.22 8.52
C LYS A 32 5.75 5.49 7.18
N LEU A 33 6.43 4.35 7.19
CA LEU A 33 6.58 3.43 6.08
C LEU A 33 5.84 2.13 6.39
N HIS A 34 5.35 1.47 5.36
CA HIS A 34 4.79 0.12 5.47
C HIS A 34 5.49 -0.83 4.50
N LEU A 35 5.33 -2.13 4.72
CA LEU A 35 5.73 -3.17 3.77
C LEU A 35 4.59 -3.36 2.77
N CYS A 36 4.82 -2.87 1.55
CA CYS A 36 3.93 -3.10 0.44
C CYS A 36 4.09 -4.56 -0.01
N HIS A 37 2.96 -5.23 -0.22
CA HIS A 37 2.91 -6.62 -0.64
C HIS A 37 1.79 -6.81 -1.65
N ASP A 38 1.95 -7.79 -2.52
CA ASP A 38 0.88 -8.26 -3.38
C ASP A 38 -0.17 -8.98 -2.53
N ARG A 39 -1.45 -8.65 -2.70
CA ARG A 39 -2.52 -9.20 -1.85
C ARG A 39 -2.96 -10.61 -2.23
N GLU A 40 -2.78 -10.99 -3.49
CA GLU A 40 -3.21 -12.30 -3.99
C GLU A 40 -2.20 -13.37 -3.57
N THR A 41 -0.93 -13.03 -3.62
CA THR A 41 0.19 -13.94 -3.38
C THR A 41 0.87 -13.74 -2.03
N GLY A 42 0.66 -12.59 -1.38
CA GLY A 42 1.35 -12.20 -0.15
C GLY A 42 2.81 -11.75 -0.36
N GLN A 43 3.29 -11.70 -1.60
CA GLN A 43 4.69 -11.40 -1.91
C GLN A 43 5.05 -9.95 -1.52
N VAL A 44 6.12 -9.77 -0.74
CA VAL A 44 6.64 -8.44 -0.40
C VAL A 44 7.24 -7.78 -1.64
N LEU A 45 6.71 -6.62 -2.02
CA LEU A 45 7.17 -5.82 -3.16
C LEU A 45 8.22 -4.79 -2.76
N GLY A 46 8.20 -4.36 -1.50
CA GLY A 46 9.16 -3.42 -0.94
C GLY A 46 8.51 -2.45 0.05
N LEU A 47 9.12 -1.28 0.23
CA LEU A 47 8.60 -0.27 1.15
C LEU A 47 7.64 0.68 0.42
N GLY A 48 6.59 1.09 1.12
CA GLY A 48 5.63 2.10 0.67
C GLY A 48 5.37 3.17 1.71
N HIS A 49 4.78 4.31 1.30
CA HIS A 49 4.34 5.35 2.23
C HIS A 49 3.14 4.87 3.06
N ALA A 50 3.06 5.18 4.35
CA ALA A 50 1.92 4.79 5.19
C ALA A 50 0.55 5.24 4.63
N ALA A 51 0.50 6.41 3.98
CA ALA A 51 -0.72 6.91 3.34
C ALA A 51 -1.21 6.01 2.17
N CYS A 52 -0.30 5.28 1.52
CA CYS A 52 -0.65 4.34 0.46
C CYS A 52 -1.38 3.12 1.05
N ASN A 53 -0.87 2.54 2.15
CA ASN A 53 -1.51 1.42 2.86
C ASN A 53 -2.97 1.71 3.26
N LEU A 54 -3.22 2.89 3.84
CA LEU A 54 -4.56 3.31 4.25
C LEU A 54 -5.52 3.44 3.06
N SER A 55 -5.03 4.01 1.95
CA SER A 55 -5.82 4.16 0.73
C SER A 55 -6.14 2.81 0.10
N GLU A 56 -5.18 1.90 0.12
CA GLU A 56 -5.31 0.53 -0.37
C GLU A 56 -6.36 -0.24 0.45
N ALA A 57 -6.27 -0.19 1.78
CA ALA A 57 -7.24 -0.80 2.69
C ALA A 57 -8.66 -0.23 2.48
N ALA A 58 -8.79 1.09 2.36
CA ALA A 58 -10.08 1.75 2.13
C ALA A 58 -10.71 1.37 0.77
N ARG A 59 -9.90 1.28 -0.29
CA ARG A 59 -10.37 0.85 -1.62
C ARG A 59 -10.87 -0.59 -1.59
N TYR A 60 -10.15 -1.47 -0.92
CA TYR A 60 -10.55 -2.86 -0.77
C TYR A 60 -11.83 -3.01 0.04
N ALA A 61 -11.95 -2.31 1.17
CA ALA A 61 -13.17 -2.32 1.98
C ALA A 61 -14.39 -1.87 1.15
N ARG A 62 -14.23 -0.84 0.31
CA ARG A 62 -15.28 -0.39 -0.61
C ARG A 62 -15.63 -1.45 -1.66
N ALA A 63 -14.63 -2.08 -2.29
CA ALA A 63 -14.87 -3.14 -3.28
C ALA A 63 -15.65 -4.32 -2.68
N LYS A 64 -15.33 -4.73 -1.45
CA LYS A 64 -16.06 -5.78 -0.73
C LYS A 64 -17.48 -5.37 -0.34
N GLN A 65 -17.70 -4.11 0.04
CA GLN A 65 -19.05 -3.60 0.27
C GLN A 65 -19.88 -3.62 -1.00
N THR A 66 -19.33 -3.19 -2.15
CA THR A 66 -20.05 -3.22 -3.42
C THR A 66 -20.37 -4.64 -3.90
N GLU A 67 -19.45 -5.61 -3.70
CA GLU A 67 -19.72 -7.03 -3.98
C GLU A 67 -20.85 -7.59 -3.10
N ALA A 68 -20.83 -7.26 -1.81
CA ALA A 68 -21.85 -7.68 -0.86
C ALA A 68 -23.22 -7.05 -1.19
N GLU A 69 -23.23 -5.79 -1.62
CA GLU A 69 -24.45 -5.07 -2.04
C GLU A 69 -25.01 -5.62 -3.36
N ALA A 70 -24.14 -5.92 -4.34
CA ALA A 70 -24.54 -6.55 -5.59
C ALA A 70 -25.14 -7.94 -5.36
N THR A 71 -24.51 -8.75 -4.49
CA THR A 71 -25.05 -10.06 -4.10
C THR A 71 -26.40 -9.91 -3.41
N ARG A 72 -26.60 -8.89 -2.56
CA ARG A 72 -27.89 -8.69 -1.88
C ARG A 72 -29.04 -8.36 -2.84
N LEU A 73 -28.76 -7.68 -3.95
CA LEU A 73 -29.77 -7.29 -4.95
C LEU A 73 -30.14 -8.44 -5.90
N ASP A 74 -29.27 -9.44 -6.09
CA ASP A 74 -29.51 -10.60 -6.96
C ASP A 74 -30.43 -11.68 -6.35
N TRP A 75 -30.56 -11.68 -5.02
CA TRP A 75 -31.45 -12.60 -4.27
C TRP A 75 -32.76 -11.94 -3.78
N GLY A 76 -33.10 -10.76 -4.30
CA GLY A 76 -34.26 -9.94 -3.90
C GLY A 76 -35.44 -10.01 -4.86
#